data_AF-A0A7W7SPL7-F1
#
_entry.id   AF-A0A7W7SPL7-F1
#
_cell.length_a   1.000
_cell.length_b   1.000
_cell.length_c   1.000
_cell.angle_alpha   90.00
_cell.angle_beta   90.00
_cell.angle_gamma   90.00
#
_symmetry.space_group_name_H-M   'P 1'
#
loop_
_entity.id
_entity.type
_entity.pdbx_description
1 polymer ?
#
loop_
_entity_poly.entity_id
_entity_poly.type
_entity_poly.pdbx_seq_one_letter_code
_entity_poly.pdbx_strand_id
1 'polypeptide(L)'
;MAALSDQLLVVAIMAYLVAMICHAAEYAFGNRSALGRAAIRPARELVGVGARTGDGGVKTGEGDPKSAGTDSPPTKKGRDVLLGRAAVVVTAVAALVHLAVLVTRGIAADRMPWGNMYEFVLTGTFVGVVAWLFMLYRHPTIRHLGLFVALVMVLLLGLAGLVLYTPVVPLVPALNSYWFIIHISTITISSGIFVLGAVPATMYLIRSGYEQGKRSFPYTLGRRVPAAAELERLTFRLHAFSFPIWTFAVIAGAIWAEAAWGRYWGWDPKEIWAFISWVVYAGYLHARATPSVKRSVATWIAIIGFLTMLVNLFGVNFFSSDSLHSYASVE
;
A
#
# COMPACT_ATOMS: atom_id res chain seq x y z
N MET A 1 19.54 -21.62 8.32
CA MET A 1 18.84 -20.33 8.09
C MET A 1 17.64 -20.46 7.15
N ALA A 2 17.68 -21.29 6.09
CA ALA A 2 16.55 -21.47 5.17
C ALA A 2 15.26 -21.94 5.90
N ALA A 3 15.32 -23.03 6.66
CA ALA A 3 14.15 -23.52 7.41
C ALA A 3 13.58 -22.49 8.42
N LEU A 4 14.44 -21.65 8.99
CA LEU A 4 14.02 -20.56 9.88
C LEU A 4 13.26 -19.49 9.09
N SER A 5 13.72 -19.12 7.89
CA SER A 5 13.00 -18.21 7.00
C SER A 5 11.59 -18.73 6.70
N ASP A 6 11.45 -20.03 6.40
CA ASP A 6 10.17 -20.61 6.01
C ASP A 6 9.20 -20.67 7.21
N GLN A 7 9.69 -20.99 8.41
CA GLN A 7 8.91 -20.90 9.64
C GLN A 7 8.49 -19.46 9.95
N LEU A 8 9.41 -18.52 9.82
CA LEU A 8 9.12 -17.10 10.03
C LEU A 8 8.11 -16.56 9.02
N LEU A 9 8.08 -17.08 7.79
CA LEU A 9 7.06 -16.70 6.80
C LEU A 9 5.66 -17.08 7.29
N VAL A 10 5.49 -18.30 7.80
CA VAL A 10 4.20 -18.74 8.36
C VAL A 10 3.80 -17.83 9.53
N VAL A 11 4.74 -17.51 10.42
CA VAL A 11 4.50 -16.58 11.55
C VAL A 11 4.13 -15.18 11.03
N ALA A 12 4.80 -14.67 10.00
CA ALA A 12 4.49 -13.37 9.40
C ALA A 12 3.07 -13.35 8.79
N ILE A 13 2.68 -14.39 8.04
CA ILE A 13 1.33 -14.51 7.47
C ILE A 13 0.28 -14.52 8.59
N MET A 14 0.51 -15.31 9.65
CA MET A 14 -0.40 -15.35 10.79
C MET A 14 -0.47 -14.00 11.51
N ALA A 15 0.66 -13.31 11.69
CA ALA A 15 0.70 -11.98 12.29
C ALA A 15 -0.06 -10.94 11.45
N TYR A 16 0.08 -10.98 10.12
CA TYR A 16 -0.72 -10.14 9.21
C TYR A 16 -2.20 -10.49 9.22
N LEU A 17 -2.55 -11.77 9.38
CA LEU A 17 -3.94 -12.20 9.53
C LEU A 17 -4.55 -11.66 10.82
N VAL A 18 -3.82 -11.73 11.94
CA VAL A 18 -4.24 -11.11 13.21
C VAL A 18 -4.36 -9.59 13.04
N ALA A 19 -3.40 -8.94 12.40
CA ALA A 19 -3.48 -7.50 12.10
C ALA A 19 -4.73 -7.17 11.26
N MET A 20 -5.03 -7.97 10.24
CA MET A 20 -6.21 -7.82 9.40
C MET A 20 -7.50 -7.95 10.22
N ILE A 21 -7.59 -8.92 11.12
CA ILE A 21 -8.74 -9.09 12.02
C ILE A 21 -8.86 -7.89 12.98
N CYS A 22 -7.76 -7.38 13.53
CA CYS A 22 -7.77 -6.18 14.38
C CYS A 22 -8.25 -4.95 13.60
N HIS A 23 -7.78 -4.75 12.37
CA HIS A 23 -8.25 -3.67 11.49
C HIS A 23 -9.71 -3.85 11.09
N ALA A 24 -10.18 -5.10 10.89
CA ALA A 24 -11.58 -5.41 10.62
C ALA A 24 -12.46 -5.09 11.83
N ALA A 25 -12.01 -5.40 13.05
CA ALA A 25 -12.71 -5.07 14.28
C ALA A 25 -12.78 -3.55 14.48
N GLU A 26 -11.69 -2.81 14.22
CA GLU A 26 -11.71 -1.35 14.21
C GLU A 26 -12.70 -0.82 13.15
N TYR A 27 -12.67 -1.38 11.94
CA TYR A 27 -13.57 -0.98 10.87
C TYR A 27 -15.04 -1.26 11.20
N ALA A 28 -15.34 -2.39 11.84
CA ALA A 28 -16.70 -2.85 12.18
C ALA A 28 -17.30 -2.16 13.41
N PHE A 29 -16.48 -1.91 14.45
CA PHE A 29 -16.95 -1.42 15.75
C PHE A 29 -16.43 -0.01 16.11
N GLY A 30 -15.49 0.55 15.34
CA GLY A 30 -14.89 1.86 15.61
C GLY A 30 -15.81 3.03 15.27
N ASN A 31 -15.81 4.07 16.11
CA ASN A 31 -16.65 5.24 15.93
C ASN A 31 -15.90 6.33 15.16
N ARG A 32 -16.41 6.73 13.99
CA ARG A 32 -15.81 7.73 13.08
C ARG A 32 -15.53 9.11 13.73
N SER A 33 -16.26 9.43 14.81
CA SER A 33 -16.27 10.75 15.45
C SER A 33 -15.07 11.00 16.39
N ALA A 34 -14.29 9.98 16.74
CA ALA A 34 -13.13 10.14 17.63
C ALA A 34 -11.86 10.58 16.86
N LEU A 35 -11.66 10.09 15.64
CA LEU A 35 -10.44 10.33 14.86
C LEU A 35 -10.42 11.67 14.13
N GLY A 36 -11.58 12.12 13.60
CA GLY A 36 -11.70 13.47 13.03
C GLY A 36 -11.35 14.56 14.05
N ARG A 37 -11.70 14.36 15.34
CA ARG A 37 -11.34 15.28 16.42
C ARG A 37 -9.93 15.07 16.98
N ALA A 38 -9.36 13.87 16.88
CA ALA A 38 -7.97 13.63 17.25
C ALA A 38 -6.98 14.24 16.23
N ALA A 39 -7.36 14.26 14.94
CA ALA A 39 -6.62 14.95 13.88
C ALA A 39 -6.83 16.49 13.94
N ILE A 40 -7.99 16.95 14.45
CA ILE A 40 -8.27 18.35 14.80
C ILE A 40 -7.98 18.58 16.29
N ARG A 41 -6.84 18.11 16.80
CA ARG A 41 -6.25 18.79 17.97
C ARG A 41 -5.39 19.90 17.41
N PRO A 42 -5.83 21.17 17.43
CA PRO A 42 -4.89 22.26 17.18
C PRO A 42 -3.73 22.09 18.16
N ALA A 43 -2.50 22.24 17.65
CA ALA A 43 -1.34 22.47 18.49
C ALA A 43 -1.75 23.52 19.53
N ARG A 44 -1.52 23.25 20.81
CA ARG A 44 -1.89 24.15 21.91
C ARG A 44 -1.49 25.56 21.52
N GLU A 45 -2.47 26.39 21.21
CA GLU A 45 -2.27 27.81 21.03
C GLU A 45 -1.91 28.34 22.40
N LEU A 46 -0.65 28.77 22.56
CA LEU A 46 -0.20 29.43 23.77
C LEU A 46 -0.91 30.78 23.82
N VAL A 47 -2.03 30.82 24.53
CA VAL A 47 -2.72 32.06 24.85
C VAL A 47 -1.80 32.84 25.80
N GLY A 48 -1.20 33.91 25.29
CA GLY A 48 -0.50 34.88 26.11
C GLY A 48 -1.47 35.52 27.08
N VAL A 49 -1.27 35.28 28.38
CA VAL A 49 -1.99 35.99 29.45
C VAL A 49 -1.40 37.40 29.52
N GLY A 50 -1.97 38.33 28.76
CA GLY A 50 -1.75 39.76 28.87
C GLY A 50 -2.75 40.37 29.85
N ALA A 51 -2.24 41.18 30.78
CA ALA A 51 -2.89 41.63 32.00
C ALA A 51 -4.21 42.41 31.84
N ARG A 52 -5.00 42.34 32.91
CA ARG A 52 -6.26 43.03 33.17
C ARG A 52 -5.98 44.45 33.66
N THR A 53 -6.51 45.48 32.99
CA THR A 53 -6.81 46.80 33.61
C THR A 53 -7.99 47.48 32.91
N GLY A 54 -9.12 47.60 33.64
CA GLY A 54 -10.24 48.59 33.59
C GLY A 54 -10.89 48.94 32.23
N ASP A 55 -12.12 49.42 32.12
CA ASP A 55 -13.27 49.62 33.01
C ASP A 55 -14.47 49.96 32.09
N GLY A 56 -15.69 49.67 32.53
CA GLY A 56 -16.91 50.34 32.03
C GLY A 56 -17.75 49.63 30.96
N GLY A 57 -19.02 49.32 31.31
CA GLY A 57 -20.13 49.37 30.34
C GLY A 57 -21.10 48.18 30.32
N VAL A 58 -22.12 48.23 31.18
CA VAL A 58 -23.33 47.39 31.19
C VAL A 58 -24.09 47.44 29.84
N LYS A 59 -24.65 46.30 29.40
CA LYS A 59 -26.02 46.22 28.83
C LYS A 59 -26.57 44.78 28.83
N THR A 60 -27.74 44.66 29.46
CA THR A 60 -28.66 43.53 29.54
C THR A 60 -29.35 43.25 28.19
N GLY A 61 -29.64 41.98 27.90
CA GLY A 61 -30.43 41.56 26.75
C GLY A 61 -30.83 40.09 26.85
N GLU A 62 -32.11 39.89 27.13
CA GLU A 62 -32.86 38.67 27.43
C GLU A 62 -33.13 37.80 26.20
N GLY A 63 -33.18 36.48 26.37
CA GLY A 63 -33.58 35.53 25.32
C GLY A 63 -33.22 34.08 25.63
N ASP A 64 -34.08 33.39 26.40
CA ASP A 64 -34.12 31.92 26.50
C ASP A 64 -35.03 31.40 25.37
N PRO A 65 -34.81 30.21 24.76
CA PRO A 65 -35.26 29.00 25.45
C PRO A 65 -34.41 27.74 25.20
N LYS A 66 -34.22 26.97 26.28
CA LYS A 66 -34.21 25.49 26.30
C LYS A 66 -33.27 24.79 25.30
N SER A 67 -32.00 24.60 25.69
CA SER A 67 -31.25 23.42 25.23
C SER A 67 -31.68 22.21 26.07
N ALA A 68 -32.69 21.48 25.61
CA ALA A 68 -32.92 20.12 26.07
C ALA A 68 -31.68 19.29 25.72
N GLY A 69 -30.82 19.09 26.72
CA GLY A 69 -29.70 18.16 26.65
C GLY A 69 -30.27 16.78 26.38
N THR A 70 -30.14 16.33 25.13
CA THR A 70 -30.20 14.90 24.84
C THR A 70 -28.91 14.31 25.39
N ASP A 71 -28.98 13.84 26.64
CA ASP A 71 -28.02 12.93 27.24
C ASP A 71 -27.92 11.67 26.38
N SER A 72 -27.14 11.77 25.32
CA SER A 72 -26.61 10.59 24.64
C SER A 72 -25.63 9.94 25.62
N PRO A 73 -25.81 8.65 25.96
CA PRO A 73 -24.92 7.98 26.91
C PRO A 73 -23.46 8.12 26.46
N PRO A 74 -22.49 8.25 27.37
CA PRO A 74 -21.09 8.43 27.03
C PRO A 74 -20.57 7.15 26.37
N THR A 75 -20.69 7.08 25.04
CA THR A 75 -20.17 5.95 24.26
C THR A 75 -18.65 5.90 24.47
N LYS A 76 -18.16 4.68 24.72
CA LYS A 76 -16.81 4.30 25.21
C LYS A 76 -15.67 4.87 24.34
N LYS A 77 -15.38 6.17 24.48
CA LYS A 77 -14.42 7.02 23.74
C LYS A 77 -12.96 6.55 23.66
N GLY A 78 -12.58 5.46 24.34
CA GLY A 78 -11.19 4.96 24.40
C GLY A 78 -10.94 3.65 23.67
N ARG A 79 -11.96 2.77 23.54
CA ARG A 79 -11.76 1.40 23.04
C ARG A 79 -11.48 1.34 21.55
N ASP A 80 -12.09 2.21 20.77
CA ASP A 80 -11.89 2.35 19.32
C ASP A 80 -10.49 2.87 18.96
N VAL A 81 -9.99 3.85 19.72
CA VAL A 81 -8.62 4.36 19.55
C VAL A 81 -7.59 3.32 19.96
N LEU A 82 -7.82 2.61 21.07
CA LEU A 82 -6.99 1.50 21.53
C LEU A 82 -6.94 0.35 20.53
N LEU A 83 -8.10 -0.09 20.01
CA LEU A 83 -8.19 -1.17 19.01
C LEU A 83 -7.44 -0.81 17.73
N GLY A 84 -7.59 0.41 17.23
CA GLY A 84 -6.87 0.83 16.03
C GLY A 84 -5.37 1.03 16.25
N ARG A 85 -4.94 1.45 17.44
CA ARG A 85 -3.50 1.48 17.79
C ARG A 85 -2.94 0.07 17.90
N ALA A 86 -3.66 -0.83 18.54
CA ALA A 86 -3.29 -2.24 18.63
C ALA A 86 -3.15 -2.86 17.23
N ALA A 87 -4.09 -2.61 16.31
CA ALA A 87 -4.01 -3.10 14.92
C ALA A 87 -2.73 -2.64 14.20
N VAL A 88 -2.35 -1.37 14.40
CA VAL A 88 -1.10 -0.81 13.85
C VAL A 88 0.13 -1.44 14.48
N VAL A 89 0.14 -1.62 15.80
CA VAL A 89 1.25 -2.28 16.51
C VAL A 89 1.42 -3.72 16.02
N VAL A 90 0.34 -4.48 15.87
CA VAL A 90 0.39 -5.84 15.33
C VAL A 90 0.90 -5.83 13.88
N THR A 91 0.50 -4.86 13.07
CA THR A 91 1.03 -4.71 11.69
C THR A 91 2.54 -4.40 11.70
N ALA A 92 3.01 -3.56 12.62
CA ALA A 92 4.42 -3.25 12.76
C ALA A 92 5.24 -4.47 13.23
N VAL A 93 4.72 -5.25 14.19
CA VAL A 93 5.33 -6.52 14.60
C VAL A 93 5.37 -7.50 13.44
N ALA A 94 4.29 -7.64 12.68
CA ALA A 94 4.25 -8.47 11.47
C ALA A 94 5.32 -8.05 10.45
N ALA A 95 5.51 -6.74 10.26
CA ALA A 95 6.56 -6.21 9.39
C ALA A 95 7.98 -6.52 9.89
N LEU A 96 8.21 -6.52 11.21
CA LEU A 96 9.50 -6.93 11.79
C LEU A 96 9.77 -8.42 11.60
N VAL A 97 8.77 -9.28 11.80
CA VAL A 97 8.89 -10.71 11.51
C VAL A 97 9.15 -10.93 10.01
N HIS A 98 8.45 -10.19 9.15
CA HIS A 98 8.65 -10.24 7.70
C HIS A 98 10.06 -9.79 7.29
N LEU A 99 10.62 -8.76 7.94
CA LEU A 99 12.03 -8.39 7.76
C LEU A 99 12.96 -9.55 8.15
N ALA A 100 12.68 -10.25 9.25
CA ALA A 100 13.45 -11.41 9.67
C ALA A 100 13.39 -12.55 8.65
N VAL A 101 12.25 -12.76 7.95
CA VAL A 101 12.16 -13.68 6.80
C VAL A 101 13.19 -13.30 5.73
N LEU A 102 13.20 -12.04 5.29
CA LEU A 102 14.12 -11.58 4.24
C LEU A 102 15.59 -11.71 4.65
N VAL A 103 15.92 -11.33 5.90
CA VAL A 103 17.29 -11.41 6.41
C VAL A 103 17.75 -12.86 6.52
N THR A 104 16.95 -13.74 7.11
CA THR A 104 17.30 -15.16 7.26
C THR A 104 17.36 -15.86 5.90
N ARG A 105 16.50 -15.48 4.94
CA ARG A 105 16.55 -15.95 3.56
C ARG A 105 17.84 -15.52 2.85
N GLY A 106 18.22 -14.25 2.98
CA GLY A 106 19.45 -13.72 2.38
C GLY A 106 20.71 -14.38 2.95
N ILE A 107 20.77 -14.56 4.27
CA ILE A 107 21.86 -15.30 4.93
C ILE A 107 21.90 -16.76 4.46
N ALA A 108 20.74 -17.41 4.29
CA ALA A 108 20.70 -18.79 3.81
C ALA A 108 21.19 -18.94 2.37
N ALA A 109 21.03 -17.90 1.55
CA ALA A 109 21.38 -17.91 0.14
C ALA A 109 22.79 -17.36 -0.14
N ASP A 110 23.45 -16.77 0.87
CA ASP A 110 24.70 -16.00 0.75
C ASP A 110 24.62 -14.89 -0.32
N ARG A 111 23.41 -14.33 -0.50
CA ARG A 111 23.11 -13.28 -1.49
C ARG A 111 21.85 -12.52 -1.10
N MET A 112 21.58 -11.42 -1.79
CA MET A 112 20.30 -10.74 -1.66
C MET A 112 19.15 -11.65 -2.17
N PRO A 113 18.03 -11.78 -1.43
CA PRO A 113 16.95 -12.69 -1.76
C PRO A 113 16.03 -12.08 -2.82
N TRP A 114 16.52 -11.94 -4.05
CA TRP A 114 15.80 -11.40 -5.22
C TRP A 114 15.91 -12.29 -6.47
N GLY A 115 16.27 -13.56 -6.30
CA GLY A 115 16.64 -14.45 -7.41
C GLY A 115 15.46 -15.15 -8.10
N ASN A 116 14.26 -15.08 -7.53
CA ASN A 116 13.06 -15.74 -8.06
C ASN A 116 11.78 -14.99 -7.66
N MET A 117 10.63 -15.47 -8.16
CA MET A 117 9.34 -14.83 -7.91
C MET A 117 8.93 -14.83 -6.44
N TYR A 118 9.20 -15.90 -5.70
CA TYR A 118 8.91 -15.98 -4.27
C TYR A 118 9.63 -14.86 -3.52
N GLU A 119 10.94 -14.78 -3.74
CA GLU A 119 11.84 -13.77 -3.19
C GLU A 119 11.44 -12.33 -3.58
N PHE A 120 10.98 -12.14 -4.83
CA PHE A 120 10.43 -10.88 -5.32
C PHE A 120 9.14 -10.46 -4.60
N VAL A 121 8.18 -11.38 -4.44
CA VAL A 121 6.91 -11.10 -3.76
C VAL A 121 7.14 -10.81 -2.28
N LEU A 122 8.01 -11.55 -1.59
CA LEU A 122 8.39 -11.28 -0.21
C LEU A 122 8.93 -9.84 -0.07
N THR A 123 9.93 -9.49 -0.89
CA THR A 123 10.55 -8.16 -0.79
C THR A 123 9.57 -7.05 -1.20
N GLY A 124 8.81 -7.23 -2.27
CA GLY A 124 7.85 -6.22 -2.75
C GLY A 124 6.73 -5.95 -1.74
N THR A 125 6.20 -6.99 -1.10
CA THR A 125 5.19 -6.83 -0.04
C THR A 125 5.79 -6.21 1.22
N PHE A 126 7.05 -6.52 1.56
CA PHE A 126 7.76 -5.83 2.64
C PHE A 126 7.93 -4.33 2.36
N VAL A 127 8.32 -3.94 1.14
CA VAL A 127 8.37 -2.52 0.76
C VAL A 127 6.98 -1.89 0.87
N GLY A 128 5.95 -2.58 0.39
CA GLY A 128 4.56 -2.11 0.47
C GLY A 128 4.09 -1.83 1.91
N VAL A 129 4.36 -2.74 2.86
CA VAL A 129 3.97 -2.51 4.27
C VAL A 129 4.80 -1.40 4.93
N VAL A 130 6.10 -1.29 4.61
CA VAL A 130 6.95 -0.23 5.17
C VAL A 130 6.50 1.13 4.64
N ALA A 131 6.22 1.23 3.34
CA ALA A 131 5.65 2.43 2.74
C ALA A 131 4.30 2.79 3.37
N TRP A 132 3.43 1.81 3.64
CA TRP A 132 2.19 2.04 4.37
C TRP A 132 2.44 2.60 5.78
N LEU A 133 3.35 1.99 6.55
CA LEU A 133 3.63 2.38 7.94
C LEU A 133 4.18 3.79 8.00
N PHE A 134 5.07 4.13 7.06
CA PHE A 134 5.57 5.48 6.87
C PHE A 134 4.46 6.48 6.54
N MET A 135 3.55 6.12 5.64
CA MET A 135 2.43 6.97 5.29
C MET A 135 1.44 7.15 6.44
N LEU A 136 1.18 6.10 7.23
CA LEU A 136 0.34 6.22 8.41
C LEU A 136 0.96 7.17 9.43
N TYR A 137 2.28 7.07 9.64
CA TYR A 137 3.00 7.97 10.54
C TYR A 137 2.85 9.44 10.10
N ARG A 138 2.88 9.72 8.80
CA ARG A 138 2.69 11.09 8.25
C ARG A 138 1.22 11.53 8.19
N HIS A 139 0.29 10.59 7.98
CA HIS A 139 -1.13 10.86 7.77
C HIS A 139 -1.99 9.85 8.55
N PRO A 140 -2.18 10.01 9.88
CA PRO A 140 -2.92 9.04 10.69
C PRO A 140 -4.39 8.83 10.29
N THR A 141 -4.96 9.76 9.51
CA THR A 141 -6.34 9.70 8.96
C THR A 141 -6.56 8.50 8.04
N ILE A 142 -5.50 7.98 7.42
CA ILE A 142 -5.57 6.85 6.48
C ILE A 142 -5.64 5.49 7.19
N ARG A 143 -5.64 5.45 8.54
CA ARG A 143 -5.59 4.21 9.34
C ARG A 143 -6.59 3.15 8.90
N HIS A 144 -7.80 3.53 8.53
CA HIS A 144 -8.85 2.61 8.10
C HIS A 144 -8.52 1.85 6.81
N LEU A 145 -7.56 2.32 6.01
CA LEU A 145 -7.04 1.58 4.86
C LEU A 145 -6.17 0.38 5.27
N GLY A 146 -5.75 0.31 6.54
CA GLY A 146 -4.93 -0.77 7.10
C GLY A 146 -5.57 -2.15 6.95
N LEU A 147 -6.90 -2.26 6.99
CA LEU A 147 -7.62 -3.50 6.70
C LEU A 147 -7.29 -4.04 5.31
N PHE A 148 -7.43 -3.19 4.29
CA PHE A 148 -7.24 -3.59 2.89
C PHE A 148 -5.77 -3.83 2.57
N VAL A 149 -4.86 -3.09 3.23
CA VAL A 149 -3.43 -3.34 3.10
C VAL A 149 -3.04 -4.67 3.73
N ALA A 150 -3.51 -4.96 4.94
CA ALA A 150 -3.28 -6.24 5.59
C ALA A 150 -3.87 -7.41 4.77
N LEU A 151 -5.04 -7.24 4.16
CA LEU A 151 -5.62 -8.21 3.23
C LEU A 151 -4.68 -8.48 2.04
N VAL A 152 -4.17 -7.43 1.40
CA VAL A 152 -3.19 -7.59 0.30
C VAL A 152 -1.93 -8.32 0.76
N MET A 153 -1.42 -8.02 1.96
CA MET A 153 -0.25 -8.73 2.52
C MET A 153 -0.53 -10.21 2.74
N VAL A 154 -1.67 -10.55 3.36
CA VAL A 154 -2.05 -11.96 3.61
C VAL A 154 -2.21 -12.71 2.29
N LEU A 155 -2.87 -12.12 1.29
CA LEU A 155 -3.09 -12.77 0.01
C LEU A 155 -1.78 -13.00 -0.76
N LEU A 156 -0.91 -11.98 -0.84
CA LEU A 156 0.33 -12.09 -1.59
C LEU A 156 1.37 -12.98 -0.90
N LEU A 157 1.50 -12.90 0.44
CA LEU A 157 2.39 -13.79 1.19
C LEU A 157 1.85 -15.22 1.26
N GLY A 158 0.52 -15.39 1.34
CA GLY A 158 -0.12 -16.69 1.21
C GLY A 158 0.14 -17.31 -0.17
N LEU A 159 -0.04 -16.55 -1.25
CA LEU A 159 0.32 -16.98 -2.60
C LEU A 159 1.81 -17.33 -2.71
N ALA A 160 2.68 -16.51 -2.10
CA ALA A 160 4.11 -16.77 -2.08
C ALA A 160 4.44 -18.11 -1.42
N GLY A 161 3.89 -18.38 -0.23
CA GLY A 161 4.15 -19.61 0.51
C GLY A 161 3.49 -20.86 -0.07
N LEU A 162 2.33 -20.73 -0.73
CA LEU A 162 1.56 -21.88 -1.21
C LEU A 162 1.85 -22.26 -2.67
N VAL A 163 2.13 -21.27 -3.52
CA VAL A 163 2.22 -21.48 -4.99
C VAL A 163 3.60 -21.14 -5.53
N LEU A 164 4.23 -20.08 -5.03
CA LEU A 164 5.49 -19.59 -5.60
C LEU A 164 6.72 -20.16 -4.90
N TYR A 165 6.55 -20.90 -3.80
CA TYR A 165 7.65 -21.31 -2.94
C TYR A 165 8.75 -21.99 -3.75
N THR A 166 9.98 -21.47 -3.63
CA THR A 166 11.17 -22.03 -4.26
C THR A 166 12.21 -22.26 -3.18
N PRO A 167 12.90 -23.42 -3.15
CA PRO A 167 14.02 -23.63 -2.23
C PRO A 167 15.16 -22.63 -2.49
N VAL A 168 16.04 -22.45 -1.51
CA VAL A 168 17.24 -21.61 -1.69
C VAL A 168 18.17 -22.29 -2.68
N VAL A 169 18.37 -21.65 -3.83
CA VAL A 169 19.28 -22.11 -4.89
C VAL A 169 20.25 -21.00 -5.29
N PRO A 170 21.44 -21.35 -5.81
CA PRO A 170 22.36 -20.39 -6.42
C PRO A 170 21.69 -19.59 -7.54
N LEU A 171 22.16 -18.37 -7.79
CA LEU A 171 21.70 -17.59 -8.93
C LEU A 171 22.16 -18.24 -10.23
N VAL A 172 21.30 -18.20 -11.25
CA VAL A 172 21.76 -18.47 -12.62
C VAL A 172 22.82 -17.42 -13.01
N PRO A 173 23.85 -17.77 -13.80
CA PRO A 173 24.98 -16.87 -14.09
C PRO A 173 24.56 -15.48 -14.60
N ALA A 174 23.49 -15.39 -15.39
CA ALA A 174 22.94 -14.12 -15.90
C ALA A 174 22.45 -13.16 -14.80
N LEU A 175 22.05 -13.67 -13.64
CA LEU A 175 21.61 -12.88 -12.48
C LEU A 175 22.78 -12.48 -11.55
N ASN A 176 24.00 -12.96 -11.78
CA ASN A 176 25.15 -12.65 -10.93
C ASN A 176 25.92 -11.43 -11.47
N SER A 177 25.28 -10.26 -11.47
CA SER A 177 25.88 -9.00 -11.93
C SER A 177 25.46 -7.80 -11.08
N TYR A 178 26.22 -6.71 -11.15
CA TYR A 178 25.85 -5.46 -10.48
C TYR A 178 24.53 -4.87 -11.03
N TRP A 179 24.28 -5.07 -12.33
CA TRP A 179 23.04 -4.63 -12.99
C TRP A 179 21.80 -5.36 -12.46
N PHE A 180 21.91 -6.64 -12.11
CA PHE A 180 20.84 -7.37 -11.42
C PHE A 180 20.44 -6.68 -10.11
N ILE A 181 21.41 -6.27 -9.29
CA ILE A 181 21.15 -5.58 -8.01
C ILE A 181 20.42 -4.26 -8.26
N ILE A 182 20.90 -3.43 -9.21
CA ILE A 182 20.27 -2.14 -9.53
C ILE A 182 18.86 -2.32 -10.07
N HIS A 183 18.70 -3.15 -11.10
CA HIS A 183 17.42 -3.32 -11.78
C HIS A 183 16.38 -3.95 -10.84
N ILE A 184 16.72 -5.05 -10.17
CA ILE A 184 15.74 -5.78 -9.37
C ILE A 184 15.41 -5.04 -8.07
N SER A 185 16.37 -4.34 -7.44
CA SER A 185 16.03 -3.50 -6.27
C SER A 185 15.04 -2.39 -6.65
N THR A 186 15.27 -1.69 -7.75
CA THR A 186 14.43 -0.56 -8.17
C THR A 186 13.05 -1.02 -8.64
N ILE A 187 12.97 -2.11 -9.41
CA ILE A 187 11.68 -2.68 -9.85
C ILE A 187 10.87 -3.22 -8.67
N THR A 188 11.53 -3.83 -7.67
CA THR A 188 10.87 -4.35 -6.46
C THR A 188 10.34 -3.22 -5.59
N ILE A 189 11.15 -2.18 -5.36
CA ILE A 189 10.73 -1.01 -4.56
C ILE A 189 9.53 -0.33 -5.21
N SER A 190 9.61 -0.08 -6.52
CA SER A 190 8.51 0.54 -7.28
C SER A 190 7.25 -0.32 -7.26
N SER A 191 7.36 -1.64 -7.47
CA SER A 191 6.22 -2.55 -7.45
C SER A 191 5.51 -2.59 -6.11
N GLY A 192 6.25 -2.62 -4.99
CA GLY A 192 5.67 -2.55 -3.65
C GLY A 192 4.85 -1.28 -3.41
N ILE A 193 5.32 -0.14 -3.91
CA ILE A 193 4.62 1.14 -3.81
C ILE A 193 3.39 1.19 -4.75
N PHE A 194 3.46 0.61 -5.94
CA PHE A 194 2.31 0.51 -6.84
C PHE A 194 1.20 -0.37 -6.30
N VAL A 195 1.55 -1.54 -5.74
CA VAL A 195 0.60 -2.41 -5.03
C VAL A 195 -0.08 -1.64 -3.89
N LEU A 196 0.69 -0.88 -3.11
CA LEU A 196 0.14 -0.02 -2.07
C LEU A 196 -0.79 1.07 -2.64
N GLY A 197 -0.44 1.65 -3.80
CA GLY A 197 -1.23 2.65 -4.53
C GLY A 197 -2.58 2.14 -5.05
N ALA A 198 -2.68 0.86 -5.38
CA ALA A 198 -3.92 0.23 -5.85
C ALA A 198 -5.01 0.21 -4.74
N VAL A 199 -4.62 0.18 -3.47
CA VAL A 199 -5.55 0.18 -2.33
C VAL A 199 -6.37 1.48 -2.25
N PRO A 200 -5.76 2.68 -2.12
CA PRO A 200 -6.53 3.92 -2.11
C PRO A 200 -7.22 4.20 -3.45
N ALA A 201 -6.69 3.72 -4.58
CA ALA A 201 -7.35 3.82 -5.89
C ALA A 201 -8.70 3.09 -5.89
N THR A 202 -8.70 1.84 -5.43
CA THR A 202 -9.91 1.01 -5.33
C THR A 202 -10.90 1.63 -4.35
N MET A 203 -10.40 2.08 -3.19
CA MET A 203 -11.21 2.72 -2.16
C MET A 203 -11.80 4.05 -2.62
N TYR A 204 -11.09 4.81 -3.45
CA TYR A 204 -11.61 6.02 -4.08
C TYR A 204 -12.82 5.72 -4.97
N LEU A 205 -12.75 4.69 -5.82
CA LEU A 205 -13.87 4.32 -6.69
C LEU A 205 -15.11 3.90 -5.88
N ILE A 206 -14.90 3.11 -4.82
CA ILE A 206 -15.96 2.71 -3.88
C ILE A 206 -16.56 3.94 -3.18
N ARG A 207 -15.71 4.84 -2.65
CA ARG A 207 -16.14 6.05 -1.94
C ARG A 207 -16.87 7.03 -2.86
N SER A 208 -16.35 7.25 -4.07
CA SER A 208 -16.95 8.12 -5.07
C SER A 208 -18.32 7.60 -5.51
N GLY A 209 -18.49 6.29 -5.69
CA GLY A 209 -19.80 5.71 -5.99
C GLY A 209 -20.80 5.89 -4.85
N TYR A 210 -20.36 5.72 -3.60
CA TYR A 210 -21.19 5.94 -2.41
C TYR A 210 -21.65 7.40 -2.26
N GLU A 211 -20.77 8.36 -2.55
CA GLU A 211 -21.09 9.80 -2.54
C GLU A 211 -22.06 10.21 -3.66
N GLN A 212 -22.01 9.50 -4.80
CA GLN A 212 -22.99 9.64 -5.89
C GLN A 212 -24.34 8.95 -5.60
N GLY A 213 -24.54 8.43 -4.39
CA GLY A 213 -25.80 7.80 -3.98
C GLY A 213 -25.94 6.32 -4.35
N LYS A 214 -24.91 5.67 -4.92
CA LYS A 214 -24.95 4.22 -5.16
C LYS A 214 -24.88 3.47 -3.82
N ARG A 215 -25.84 2.56 -3.58
CA ARG A 215 -25.97 1.80 -2.33
C ARG A 215 -25.82 0.28 -2.48
N SER A 216 -25.35 -0.21 -3.62
CA SER A 216 -25.05 -1.64 -3.84
C SER A 216 -23.71 -2.05 -3.22
N PHE A 217 -23.52 -3.34 -2.94
CA PHE A 217 -22.18 -3.89 -2.67
C PHE A 217 -21.33 -3.78 -3.95
N PRO A 218 -20.03 -3.39 -3.89
CA PRO A 218 -19.21 -3.08 -2.70
C PRO A 218 -19.27 -1.61 -2.24
N TYR A 219 -20.07 -0.74 -2.87
CA TYR A 219 -20.13 0.70 -2.55
C TYR A 219 -20.58 1.01 -1.12
N THR A 220 -21.32 0.12 -0.46
CA THR A 220 -21.67 0.25 0.97
C THR A 220 -20.45 0.37 1.89
N LEU A 221 -19.29 -0.20 1.51
CA LEU A 221 -18.03 -0.03 2.24
C LEU A 221 -17.57 1.44 2.25
N GLY A 222 -17.94 2.21 1.22
CA GLY A 222 -17.59 3.64 1.11
C GLY A 222 -18.10 4.49 2.28
N ARG A 223 -19.06 4.02 3.08
CA ARG A 223 -19.57 4.73 4.27
C ARG A 223 -18.48 5.03 5.30
N ARG A 224 -17.48 4.14 5.47
CA ARG A 224 -16.49 4.22 6.57
C ARG A 224 -15.07 4.56 6.13
N VAL A 225 -14.80 4.56 4.84
CA VAL A 225 -13.51 4.93 4.22
C VAL A 225 -13.29 6.46 4.25
N PRO A 226 -12.05 7.00 4.25
CA PRO A 226 -11.77 8.44 4.11
C PRO A 226 -12.49 9.14 2.95
N ALA A 227 -12.47 10.48 2.94
CA ALA A 227 -13.11 11.26 1.88
C ALA A 227 -12.50 10.95 0.50
N ALA A 228 -13.29 10.98 -0.57
CA ALA A 228 -12.83 10.63 -1.91
C ALA A 228 -11.62 11.48 -2.34
N ALA A 229 -11.63 12.78 -2.05
CA ALA A 229 -10.53 13.68 -2.37
C ALA A 229 -9.21 13.29 -1.67
N GLU A 230 -9.26 12.75 -0.45
CA GLU A 230 -8.06 12.30 0.28
C GLU A 230 -7.49 11.03 -0.33
N LEU A 231 -8.34 10.03 -0.60
CA LEU A 231 -7.95 8.76 -1.24
C LEU A 231 -7.34 8.99 -2.61
N GLU A 232 -7.93 9.91 -3.38
CA GLU A 232 -7.44 10.26 -4.69
C GLU A 232 -6.07 10.94 -4.60
N ARG A 233 -5.90 11.94 -3.72
CA ARG A 233 -4.58 12.56 -3.48
C ARG A 233 -3.53 11.54 -3.06
N LEU A 234 -3.91 10.58 -2.23
CA LEU A 234 -3.04 9.50 -1.79
C LEU A 234 -2.62 8.60 -2.96
N THR A 235 -3.59 8.23 -3.79
CA THR A 235 -3.39 7.46 -5.01
C THR A 235 -2.39 8.17 -5.91
N PHE A 236 -2.60 9.45 -6.20
CA PHE A 236 -1.72 10.22 -7.06
C PHE A 236 -0.30 10.33 -6.49
N ARG A 237 -0.14 10.65 -5.21
CA ARG A 237 1.19 10.78 -4.58
C ARG A 237 1.99 9.48 -4.66
N LEU A 238 1.36 8.34 -4.37
CA LEU A 238 2.00 7.04 -4.43
C LEU A 238 2.48 6.69 -5.84
N HIS A 239 1.59 6.81 -6.83
CA HIS A 239 1.91 6.48 -8.21
C HIS A 239 2.90 7.47 -8.83
N ALA A 240 2.76 8.78 -8.57
CA ALA A 240 3.68 9.80 -9.06
C ALA A 240 5.07 9.66 -8.45
N PHE A 241 5.18 9.19 -7.20
CA PHE A 241 6.47 8.86 -6.59
C PHE A 241 7.08 7.56 -7.15
N SER A 242 6.25 6.53 -7.37
CA SER A 242 6.72 5.24 -7.88
C SER A 242 7.13 5.29 -9.35
N PHE A 243 6.45 6.09 -10.17
CA PHE A 243 6.63 6.10 -11.62
C PHE A 243 8.05 6.47 -12.10
N PRO A 244 8.76 7.47 -11.52
CA PRO A 244 10.17 7.71 -11.85
C PRO A 244 11.07 6.53 -11.51
N ILE A 245 10.83 5.85 -10.38
CA ILE A 245 11.57 4.65 -9.97
C ILE A 245 11.33 3.52 -10.96
N TRP A 246 10.06 3.31 -11.37
CA TRP A 246 9.69 2.35 -12.42
C TRP A 246 10.36 2.67 -13.76
N THR A 247 10.38 3.94 -14.16
CA THR A 247 11.00 4.39 -15.41
C THR A 247 12.49 4.08 -15.41
N PHE A 248 13.18 4.40 -14.31
CA PHE A 248 14.57 4.02 -14.14
C PHE A 248 14.74 2.49 -14.18
N ALA A 249 13.86 1.75 -13.51
CA ALA A 249 13.93 0.29 -13.50
C ALA A 249 13.79 -0.32 -14.90
N VAL A 250 12.87 0.17 -15.74
CA VAL A 250 12.73 -0.27 -17.14
C VAL A 250 14.00 0.01 -17.95
N ILE A 251 14.59 1.19 -17.79
CA ILE A 251 15.85 1.55 -18.47
C ILE A 251 17.02 0.66 -17.98
N ALA A 252 17.16 0.49 -16.66
CA ALA A 252 18.17 -0.38 -16.06
C ALA A 252 17.98 -1.84 -16.49
N GLY A 253 16.74 -2.27 -16.71
CA GLY A 253 16.41 -3.60 -17.23
C GLY A 253 16.94 -3.81 -18.65
N ALA A 254 16.75 -2.82 -19.53
CA ALA A 254 17.30 -2.87 -20.89
C ALA A 254 18.84 -2.92 -20.90
N ILE A 255 19.51 -2.16 -20.01
CA ILE A 255 20.97 -2.20 -19.88
C ILE A 255 21.45 -3.56 -19.34
N TRP A 256 20.75 -4.11 -18.34
CA TRP A 256 21.02 -5.45 -17.84
C TRP A 256 20.83 -6.52 -18.92
N ALA A 257 19.81 -6.38 -19.76
CA ALA A 257 19.52 -7.30 -20.85
C ALA A 257 20.67 -7.37 -21.88
N GLU A 258 21.28 -6.23 -22.21
CA GLU A 258 22.48 -6.20 -23.04
C GLU A 258 23.63 -6.97 -22.40
N ALA A 259 23.87 -6.75 -21.10
CA ALA A 259 24.95 -7.43 -20.38
C ALA A 259 24.72 -8.94 -20.22
N ALA A 260 23.46 -9.39 -20.14
CA ALA A 260 23.10 -10.79 -19.92
C ALA A 260 22.91 -11.60 -21.22
N TRP A 261 22.34 -10.99 -22.25
CA TRP A 261 21.93 -11.66 -23.49
C TRP A 261 22.46 -11.02 -24.77
N GLY A 262 23.28 -9.96 -24.68
CA GLY A 262 23.87 -9.28 -25.83
C GLY A 262 22.87 -8.46 -26.67
N ARG A 263 21.71 -8.12 -26.09
CA ARG A 263 20.72 -7.22 -26.69
C ARG A 263 19.95 -6.41 -25.63
N TYR A 264 19.75 -5.12 -25.87
CA TYR A 264 18.96 -4.25 -24.98
C TYR A 264 17.47 -4.59 -24.88
N TRP A 265 16.91 -5.20 -25.93
CA TRP A 265 15.48 -5.51 -26.04
C TRP A 265 15.28 -6.62 -27.06
N GLY A 266 14.33 -7.51 -26.84
CA GLY A 266 13.98 -8.56 -27.78
C GLY A 266 12.52 -8.98 -27.78
N TRP A 267 11.62 -8.11 -27.33
CA TRP A 267 10.17 -8.30 -27.41
C TRP A 267 9.70 -9.56 -26.69
N ASP A 268 10.38 -9.95 -25.62
CA ASP A 268 9.86 -11.06 -24.82
C ASP A 268 8.61 -10.62 -24.02
N PRO A 269 7.76 -11.56 -23.57
CA PRO A 269 6.53 -11.19 -22.89
C PRO A 269 6.74 -10.31 -21.64
N LYS A 270 7.80 -10.48 -20.86
CA LYS A 270 8.07 -9.62 -19.70
C LYS A 270 8.46 -8.21 -20.12
N GLU A 271 9.33 -8.08 -21.12
CA GLU A 271 9.69 -6.79 -21.71
C GLU A 271 8.43 -6.06 -22.22
N ILE A 272 7.60 -6.73 -23.01
CA ILE A 272 6.35 -6.17 -23.56
C ILE A 272 5.40 -5.72 -22.46
N TRP A 273 5.11 -6.58 -21.47
CA TRP A 273 4.17 -6.25 -20.40
C TRP A 273 4.70 -5.17 -19.44
N ALA A 274 6.04 -5.06 -19.28
CA ALA A 274 6.65 -3.97 -18.54
C ALA A 274 6.45 -2.63 -19.28
N PHE A 275 6.62 -2.62 -20.60
CA PHE A 275 6.35 -1.45 -21.43
C PHE A 275 4.86 -1.07 -21.44
N ILE A 276 3.94 -2.04 -21.59
CA ILE A 276 2.49 -1.79 -21.48
C ILE A 276 2.15 -1.14 -20.14
N SER A 277 2.67 -1.69 -19.03
CA SER A 277 2.42 -1.13 -17.70
C SER A 277 2.97 0.28 -17.56
N TRP A 278 4.17 0.54 -18.11
CA TRP A 278 4.75 1.88 -18.16
C TRP A 278 3.85 2.87 -18.92
N VAL A 279 3.37 2.50 -20.11
CA VAL A 279 2.50 3.35 -20.95
C VAL A 279 1.17 3.65 -20.24
N VAL A 280 0.55 2.63 -19.62
CA VAL A 280 -0.72 2.82 -18.91
C VAL A 280 -0.54 3.76 -17.71
N TYR A 281 0.54 3.62 -16.93
CA TYR A 281 0.79 4.54 -15.82
C TYR A 281 1.21 5.94 -16.24
N ALA A 282 1.94 6.08 -17.36
CA ALA A 282 2.20 7.38 -17.98
C ALA A 282 0.87 8.04 -18.41
N GLY A 283 -0.02 7.26 -19.03
CA GLY A 283 -1.37 7.68 -19.39
C GLY A 283 -2.22 8.07 -18.18
N TYR A 284 -2.10 7.35 -17.06
CA TYR A 284 -2.73 7.74 -15.80
C TYR A 284 -2.25 9.10 -15.30
N LEU A 285 -0.94 9.32 -15.23
CA LEU A 285 -0.36 10.58 -14.77
C LEU A 285 -0.74 11.74 -15.70
N HIS A 286 -0.73 11.50 -17.01
CA HIS A 286 -1.19 12.45 -18.01
C HIS A 286 -2.68 12.79 -17.80
N ALA A 287 -3.55 11.78 -17.76
CA ALA A 287 -4.99 11.94 -17.51
C ALA A 287 -5.26 12.68 -16.19
N ARG A 288 -4.43 12.49 -15.17
CA ARG A 288 -4.56 13.19 -13.90
C ARG A 288 -4.10 14.66 -13.98
N ALA A 289 -3.14 14.98 -14.83
CA ALA A 289 -2.70 16.34 -15.12
C ALA A 289 -3.70 17.11 -16.02
N THR A 290 -4.48 16.39 -16.85
CA THR A 290 -5.46 16.99 -17.76
C THR A 290 -6.72 17.47 -17.01
N PRO A 291 -7.07 18.78 -17.04
CA PRO A 291 -8.24 19.30 -16.33
C PRO A 291 -9.59 18.74 -16.80
N SER A 292 -9.70 18.37 -18.08
CA SER A 292 -10.95 17.85 -18.67
C SER A 292 -11.28 16.41 -18.28
N VAL A 293 -10.32 15.65 -17.72
CA VAL A 293 -10.51 14.24 -17.40
C VAL A 293 -11.07 14.08 -15.99
N LYS A 294 -12.21 13.37 -15.89
CA LYS A 294 -12.82 13.03 -14.61
C LYS A 294 -11.86 12.20 -13.76
N ARG A 295 -11.80 12.49 -12.45
CA ARG A 295 -10.90 11.79 -11.53
C ARG A 295 -11.22 10.29 -11.39
N SER A 296 -12.47 9.90 -11.59
CA SER A 296 -12.90 8.50 -11.70
C SER A 296 -12.29 7.77 -12.90
N VAL A 297 -12.24 8.43 -14.06
CA VAL A 297 -11.63 7.87 -15.28
C VAL A 297 -10.13 7.69 -15.06
N ALA A 298 -9.43 8.73 -14.57
CA ALA A 298 -8.01 8.60 -14.24
C ALA A 298 -7.76 7.46 -13.25
N THR A 299 -8.59 7.32 -12.20
CA THR A 299 -8.39 6.24 -11.23
C THR A 299 -8.63 4.85 -11.82
N TRP A 300 -9.56 4.69 -12.75
CA TRP A 300 -9.69 3.43 -13.49
C TRP A 300 -8.43 3.10 -14.32
N ILE A 301 -7.79 4.10 -14.93
CA ILE A 301 -6.51 3.89 -15.64
C ILE A 301 -5.43 3.41 -14.66
N ALA A 302 -5.36 3.95 -13.44
CA ALA A 302 -4.43 3.45 -12.42
C ALA A 302 -4.71 1.99 -12.02
N ILE A 303 -5.98 1.59 -11.89
CA ILE A 303 -6.36 0.19 -11.63
C ILE A 303 -5.96 -0.71 -12.80
N ILE A 304 -6.20 -0.28 -14.05
CA ILE A 304 -5.77 -1.03 -15.23
C ILE A 304 -4.24 -1.18 -15.24
N GLY A 305 -3.49 -0.12 -14.93
CA GLY A 305 -2.02 -0.19 -14.83
C GLY A 305 -1.55 -1.18 -13.75
N PHE A 306 -2.25 -1.26 -12.63
CA PHE A 306 -1.97 -2.27 -11.62
C PHE A 306 -2.26 -3.69 -12.14
N LEU A 307 -3.36 -3.89 -12.86
CA LEU A 307 -3.68 -5.18 -13.47
C LEU A 307 -2.64 -5.60 -14.52
N THR A 308 -2.13 -4.68 -15.35
CA THR A 308 -1.06 -5.01 -16.31
C THR A 308 0.23 -5.39 -15.60
N MET A 309 0.55 -4.78 -14.46
CA MET A 309 1.68 -5.20 -13.63
C MET A 309 1.49 -6.62 -13.06
N LEU A 310 0.27 -6.97 -12.63
CA LEU A 310 -0.03 -8.33 -12.19
C LEU A 310 0.11 -9.34 -13.33
N VAL A 311 -0.28 -8.98 -14.55
CA VAL A 311 -0.04 -9.82 -15.73
C VAL A 311 1.46 -9.97 -16.01
N ASN A 312 2.25 -8.90 -15.87
CA ASN A 312 3.70 -8.98 -16.01
C ASN A 312 4.33 -9.94 -15.00
N LEU A 313 3.95 -9.80 -13.72
CA LEU A 313 4.52 -10.58 -12.63
C LEU A 313 4.00 -12.03 -12.61
N PHE A 314 2.69 -12.25 -12.70
CA PHE A 314 2.10 -13.59 -12.59
C PHE A 314 1.76 -14.19 -13.94
N GLY A 315 1.12 -13.41 -14.81
CA GLY A 315 0.63 -13.90 -16.10
C GLY A 315 1.76 -14.44 -16.99
N VAL A 316 2.82 -13.66 -17.18
CA VAL A 316 3.96 -14.12 -18.00
C VAL A 316 4.65 -15.34 -17.38
N ASN A 317 4.80 -15.38 -16.06
CA ASN A 317 5.50 -16.48 -15.41
C ASN A 317 4.69 -17.79 -15.39
N PHE A 318 3.35 -17.73 -15.32
CA PHE A 318 2.51 -18.94 -15.33
C PHE A 318 2.10 -19.38 -16.73
N PHE A 319 1.97 -18.47 -17.70
CA PHE A 319 1.40 -18.77 -19.02
C PHE A 319 2.38 -18.62 -20.18
N SER A 320 3.61 -18.18 -19.96
CA SER A 320 4.62 -18.05 -21.02
C SER A 320 5.88 -18.82 -20.65
N SER A 321 5.90 -20.11 -21.01
CA SER A 321 7.08 -21.00 -20.92
C SER A 321 8.29 -20.47 -21.68
N ASP A 322 8.07 -19.63 -22.69
CA ASP A 322 9.10 -19.19 -23.63
C ASP A 322 9.83 -17.89 -23.22
N SER A 323 9.50 -17.32 -22.04
CA SER A 323 10.16 -16.10 -21.56
C SER A 323 11.52 -16.43 -20.92
N LEU A 324 12.60 -15.84 -21.46
CA LEU A 324 13.96 -15.91 -20.88
C LEU A 324 14.05 -15.32 -19.45
N HIS A 325 13.01 -14.58 -19.04
CA HIS A 325 12.87 -14.01 -17.72
C HIS A 325 11.95 -14.84 -16.82
N SER A 326 11.41 -15.98 -17.27
CA SER A 326 10.55 -16.82 -16.43
C SER A 326 11.32 -17.34 -15.22
N TYR A 327 10.88 -16.97 -14.02
CA TYR A 327 11.46 -17.42 -12.75
C TYR A 327 10.45 -18.21 -11.91
N ALA A 328 9.31 -18.58 -12.49
CA ALA A 328 8.47 -19.61 -11.91
C ALA A 328 9.09 -20.97 -12.27
N SER A 329 9.52 -21.72 -11.26
CA SER A 329 9.67 -23.16 -11.40
C SER A 329 8.27 -23.76 -11.44
N VAL A 330 7.62 -23.75 -12.61
CA VAL A 330 6.45 -24.59 -12.84
C VAL A 330 7.01 -25.95 -13.24
N GLU A 331 6.90 -26.94 -12.34
CA GLU A 331 7.05 -28.35 -12.71
C GLU A 331 5.95 -28.79 -13.67
#